data_AF-A0A0K9NT34-F1
#
_entry.id   AF-A0A0K9NT34-F1
#
_cell.length_a   1.000
_cell.length_b   1.000
_cell.length_c   1.000
_cell.angle_alpha   90.00
_cell.angle_beta   90.00
_cell.angle_gamma   90.00
#
_symmetry.space_group_name_H-M   'P 1'
#
loop_
_entity.id
_entity.type
_entity.pdbx_description
1 polymer ?
#
loop_
_entity_poly.entity_id
_entity_poly.type
_entity_poly.pdbx_seq_one_letter_code
_entity_poly.pdbx_strand_id
1 'polypeptide(L)'
;MDFLLKYFWCSQCDKGAIHSQEKDLKVHYIPKDDIFKFDFVNMQNMQSFFFQPIFSDLSEGSFLSFVRIIPRLLRHCNRDYLIGTKFQWIESINIFLLHKSKAVREAFSIEIGVFAEKNILNCLFFDDLGFNDSKEHEFVEKLRCALSMTEDPKIFETILESVGTVMNSVDVHECLFYYSLILLVDQLDNSHATVRMIATNIIHRSCFHMNGGFEAILSKYTNIRDKLFDYLCSRLVTCPEIIREFAEAILKITVEDFLNKIVPVVLPKLVTSHHDTDQALVTLRELASHLNTDIVPLIVNWLPGVLAFALFQEDEQVLSSALQFYHLQTGSNSKEIFSAALPALLDELVCFKGNSYLEETEIRRYVTLQMQSNSSSQLM
;
A
#
# COMPACT_ATOMS: atom_id res chain seq x y z
N MET A 1 22.16 1.58 -38.10
CA MET A 1 21.58 2.02 -36.81
C MET A 1 22.09 1.19 -35.63
N ASP A 2 22.43 -0.07 -35.82
CA ASP A 2 22.86 -0.99 -34.74
C ASP A 2 24.14 -0.57 -33.99
N PHE A 3 25.03 0.20 -34.61
CA PHE A 3 26.21 0.73 -33.93
C PHE A 3 25.88 1.86 -32.94
N LEU A 4 24.89 2.73 -33.21
CA LEU A 4 24.53 3.81 -32.28
C LEU A 4 23.82 3.28 -31.03
N LEU A 5 22.94 2.29 -31.19
CA LEU A 5 22.25 1.64 -30.06
C LEU A 5 23.19 0.82 -29.15
N LYS A 6 24.34 0.37 -29.67
CA LYS A 6 25.35 -0.33 -28.88
C LYS A 6 26.14 0.58 -27.93
N TYR A 7 26.31 1.86 -28.25
CA TYR A 7 27.21 2.76 -27.51
C TYR A 7 26.54 3.92 -26.76
N PHE A 8 25.27 4.23 -27.08
CA PHE A 8 24.53 5.34 -26.47
C PHE A 8 23.39 4.83 -25.61
N TRP A 9 23.51 5.05 -24.31
CA TRP A 9 22.56 4.57 -23.31
C TRP A 9 21.94 5.78 -22.62
N CYS A 10 20.63 5.73 -22.45
CA CYS A 10 19.91 6.73 -21.68
C CYS A 10 20.13 6.47 -20.19
N SER A 11 20.72 7.45 -19.50
CA SER A 11 20.97 7.40 -18.05
C SER A 11 19.68 7.28 -17.22
N GLN A 12 18.51 7.58 -17.78
CA GLN A 12 17.20 7.46 -17.13
C GLN A 12 16.48 6.15 -17.45
N CYS A 13 16.71 5.56 -18.63
CA CYS A 13 15.96 4.38 -19.08
C CYS A 13 16.76 3.08 -19.04
N ASP A 14 18.09 3.13 -19.16
CA ASP A 14 18.92 1.93 -19.37
C ASP A 14 19.74 1.51 -18.14
N LYS A 15 19.31 1.93 -16.93
CA LYS A 15 20.02 1.67 -15.66
C LYS A 15 20.18 0.19 -15.32
N GLY A 16 19.29 -0.69 -15.81
CA GLY A 16 19.29 -2.13 -15.51
C GLY A 16 20.10 -3.02 -16.47
N ALA A 17 20.49 -2.51 -17.65
CA ALA A 17 21.22 -3.29 -18.65
C ALA A 17 22.73 -3.44 -18.33
N ILE A 18 23.20 -2.82 -17.25
CA ILE A 18 24.61 -2.73 -16.84
C ILE A 18 25.15 -4.06 -16.28
N HIS A 19 24.29 -5.03 -15.95
CA HIS A 19 24.72 -6.21 -15.18
C HIS A 19 24.85 -7.53 -15.94
N SER A 20 24.45 -7.66 -17.20
CA SER A 20 24.37 -8.98 -17.84
C SER A 20 25.35 -9.28 -18.97
N GLN A 21 26.02 -8.32 -19.61
CA GLN A 21 27.04 -8.65 -20.64
C GLN A 21 27.95 -7.46 -20.96
N GLU A 22 29.25 -7.73 -21.05
CA GLU A 22 30.32 -6.87 -21.62
C GLU A 22 30.86 -5.74 -20.72
N LYS A 23 31.82 -6.09 -19.84
CA LYS A 23 32.66 -5.16 -19.06
C LYS A 23 33.68 -4.35 -19.90
N ASP A 24 33.70 -4.46 -21.23
CA ASP A 24 34.76 -3.91 -22.08
C ASP A 24 34.31 -2.88 -23.15
N LEU A 25 33.05 -2.43 -23.16
CA LEU A 25 32.62 -1.36 -24.07
C LEU A 25 32.60 0.00 -23.35
N LYS A 26 33.28 1.01 -23.93
CA LYS A 26 33.16 2.41 -23.51
C LYS A 26 31.74 2.90 -23.81
N VAL A 27 30.84 2.73 -22.85
CA VAL A 27 29.47 3.27 -22.91
C VAL A 27 29.54 4.78 -22.67
N HIS A 28 29.01 5.55 -23.61
CA HIS A 28 28.91 7.00 -23.49
C HIS A 28 27.53 7.36 -22.94
N TYR A 29 27.50 7.82 -21.68
CA TYR A 29 26.28 8.36 -21.07
C TYR A 29 26.07 9.80 -21.53
N ILE A 30 24.87 10.09 -22.02
CA ILE A 30 24.47 11.46 -22.35
C ILE A 30 24.14 12.19 -21.04
N PRO A 31 24.83 13.30 -20.69
CA PRO A 31 24.58 14.08 -19.48
C PRO A 31 23.18 14.68 -19.45
N LYS A 32 22.60 14.84 -18.25
CA LYS A 32 21.27 15.43 -18.00
C LYS A 32 21.10 16.83 -18.60
N ASP A 33 22.16 17.62 -18.60
CA ASP A 33 22.08 19.06 -18.89
C ASP A 33 22.32 19.39 -20.38
N ASP A 34 22.83 18.41 -21.15
CA ASP A 34 23.06 18.49 -22.59
C ASP A 34 22.06 17.63 -23.38
N ILE A 35 20.95 17.21 -22.74
CA ILE A 35 19.77 16.85 -23.50
C ILE A 35 19.35 18.16 -24.12
N PHE A 36 19.79 18.36 -25.36
CA PHE A 36 19.27 19.36 -26.27
C PHE A 36 17.82 19.60 -25.89
N LYS A 37 17.40 20.85 -25.84
CA LYS A 37 16.03 21.18 -26.24
C LYS A 37 15.87 20.65 -27.67
N PHE A 38 15.81 19.33 -27.83
CA PHE A 38 15.05 18.69 -28.86
C PHE A 38 13.65 19.14 -28.48
N ASP A 39 13.32 20.32 -28.98
CA ASP A 39 11.97 20.56 -29.44
C ASP A 39 11.68 19.31 -30.28
N PHE A 40 10.97 18.35 -29.70
CA PHE A 40 10.17 17.44 -30.47
C PHE A 40 9.16 18.36 -31.16
N VAL A 41 9.61 19.04 -32.23
CA VAL A 41 8.85 19.97 -33.09
C VAL A 41 7.67 19.24 -33.74
N ASN A 42 7.44 17.97 -33.41
CA ASN A 42 6.24 17.24 -33.76
C ASN A 42 5.78 16.23 -32.70
N MET A 43 5.78 16.60 -31.40
CA MET A 43 5.00 15.86 -30.39
C MET A 43 3.52 15.72 -30.80
N GLN A 44 2.94 16.69 -31.53
CA GLN A 44 1.60 16.56 -32.12
C GLN A 44 1.50 15.41 -33.14
N ASN A 45 2.55 15.14 -33.94
CA ASN A 45 2.57 13.96 -34.79
C ASN A 45 2.81 12.68 -34.00
N MET A 46 3.51 12.73 -32.86
CA MET A 46 3.65 11.56 -31.97
C MET A 46 2.29 11.12 -31.41
N GLN A 47 1.34 12.03 -31.19
CA GLN A 47 -0.04 11.66 -30.79
C GLN A 47 -0.72 10.79 -31.86
N SER A 48 -0.63 11.18 -33.14
CA SER A 48 -1.19 10.37 -34.22
C SER A 48 -0.42 9.08 -34.44
N PHE A 49 0.92 9.07 -34.28
CA PHE A 49 1.72 7.86 -34.45
C PHE A 49 1.67 6.87 -33.28
N PHE A 50 1.38 7.33 -32.06
CA PHE A 50 1.36 6.46 -30.88
C PHE A 50 -0.06 6.07 -30.50
N PHE A 51 -0.98 7.03 -30.41
CA PHE A 51 -2.32 6.75 -29.92
C PHE A 51 -3.27 6.25 -31.00
N GLN A 52 -3.28 6.82 -32.23
CA GLN A 52 -4.19 6.28 -33.28
C GLN A 52 -3.98 4.78 -33.53
N PRO A 53 -2.73 4.26 -33.53
CA PRO A 53 -2.48 2.84 -33.67
C PRO A 53 -3.03 2.01 -32.51
N ILE A 54 -2.87 2.47 -31.25
CA ILE A 54 -3.38 1.77 -30.05
C ILE A 54 -4.90 1.57 -30.11
N PHE A 55 -5.61 2.50 -30.75
CA PHE A 55 -7.06 2.44 -30.96
C PHE A 55 -7.47 1.83 -32.32
N SER A 56 -6.56 1.15 -33.02
CA SER A 56 -6.78 0.49 -34.32
C SER A 56 -6.37 -0.98 -34.31
N ASP A 57 -6.80 -1.76 -35.29
CA ASP A 57 -6.43 -3.19 -35.42
C ASP A 57 -4.96 -3.37 -35.84
N LEU A 58 -4.05 -3.31 -34.87
CA LEU A 58 -2.62 -3.57 -35.07
C LEU A 58 -2.24 -5.04 -34.94
N SER A 59 -1.07 -5.38 -35.49
CA SER A 59 -0.41 -6.65 -35.23
C SER A 59 0.11 -6.74 -33.79
N GLU A 60 0.19 -7.95 -33.24
CA GLU A 60 0.75 -8.21 -31.90
C GLU A 60 2.17 -7.66 -31.75
N GLY A 61 3.02 -7.83 -32.77
CA GLY A 61 4.40 -7.32 -32.76
C GLY A 61 4.48 -5.79 -32.69
N SER A 62 3.50 -5.09 -33.28
CA SER A 62 3.38 -3.64 -33.16
C SER A 62 3.03 -3.25 -31.73
N PHE A 63 2.02 -3.89 -31.11
CA PHE A 63 1.66 -3.63 -29.70
C PHE A 63 2.82 -3.90 -28.74
N LEU A 64 3.55 -4.99 -28.91
CA LEU A 64 4.74 -5.30 -28.10
C LEU A 64 5.80 -4.19 -28.20
N SER A 65 6.02 -3.67 -29.42
CA SER A 65 6.97 -2.58 -29.64
C SER A 65 6.49 -1.28 -29.01
N PHE A 66 5.19 -1.00 -29.07
CA PHE A 66 4.57 0.16 -28.42
C PHE A 66 4.69 0.10 -26.90
N VAL A 67 4.35 -1.03 -26.28
CA VAL A 67 4.44 -1.20 -24.83
C VAL A 67 5.86 -0.96 -24.34
N ARG A 68 6.87 -1.54 -25.01
CA ARG A 68 8.28 -1.41 -24.63
C ARG A 68 8.84 0.01 -24.73
N ILE A 69 8.23 0.90 -25.52
CA ILE A 69 8.68 2.28 -25.64
C ILE A 69 7.97 3.22 -24.65
N ILE A 70 6.87 2.81 -24.02
CA ILE A 70 6.10 3.62 -23.06
C ILE A 70 7.00 4.27 -21.99
N PRO A 71 7.90 3.54 -21.29
CA PRO A 71 8.70 4.17 -20.24
C PRO A 71 9.62 5.26 -20.77
N ARG A 72 10.18 5.04 -21.96
CA ARG A 72 11.07 6.02 -22.62
C ARG A 72 10.29 7.25 -23.03
N LEU A 73 9.07 7.09 -23.55
CA LEU A 73 8.20 8.21 -23.88
C LEU A 73 7.84 9.00 -22.63
N LEU A 74 7.31 8.34 -21.60
CA LEU A 74 6.84 9.01 -20.39
C LEU A 74 7.94 9.75 -19.64
N ARG A 75 9.17 9.19 -19.57
CA ARG A 75 10.30 9.85 -18.89
C ARG A 75 10.88 11.04 -19.67
N HIS A 76 10.75 11.04 -21.00
CA HIS A 76 11.34 12.08 -21.85
C HIS A 76 10.34 13.05 -22.47
N CYS A 77 9.03 12.79 -22.35
CA CYS A 77 8.01 13.75 -22.75
C CYS A 77 8.03 14.98 -21.84
N ASN A 78 7.78 16.16 -22.43
CA ASN A 78 7.57 17.38 -21.66
C ASN A 78 6.29 17.23 -20.81
N ARG A 79 6.30 17.84 -19.61
CA ARG A 79 5.16 17.96 -18.70
C ARG A 79 3.90 18.47 -19.39
N ASP A 80 3.99 19.53 -20.19
CA ASP A 80 2.82 20.10 -20.88
C ASP A 80 2.18 19.10 -21.84
N TYR A 81 3.01 18.26 -22.47
CA TYR A 81 2.54 17.21 -23.35
C TYR A 81 1.88 16.07 -22.58
N LEU A 82 2.46 15.64 -21.46
CA LEU A 82 1.86 14.61 -20.59
C LEU A 82 0.48 15.04 -20.09
N ILE A 83 0.35 16.29 -19.63
CA ILE A 83 -0.93 16.86 -19.18
C ILE A 83 -1.91 16.94 -20.36
N GLY A 84 -1.47 17.44 -21.52
CA GLY A 84 -2.29 17.53 -22.72
C GLY A 84 -2.71 16.18 -23.31
N THR A 85 -2.06 15.08 -22.92
CA THR A 85 -2.35 13.70 -23.34
C THR A 85 -2.79 12.79 -22.19
N LYS A 86 -3.14 13.36 -21.04
CA LYS A 86 -3.48 12.65 -19.80
C LYS A 86 -4.49 11.53 -20.04
N PHE A 87 -5.61 11.84 -20.69
CA PHE A 87 -6.69 10.88 -20.92
C PHE A 87 -6.26 9.70 -21.80
N GLN A 88 -5.44 9.94 -22.82
CA GLN A 88 -4.97 8.88 -23.71
C GLN A 88 -4.00 7.94 -22.99
N TRP A 89 -3.12 8.48 -22.14
CA TRP A 89 -2.24 7.67 -21.31
C TRP A 89 -3.01 6.83 -20.30
N ILE A 90 -3.98 7.42 -19.60
CA ILE A 90 -4.82 6.69 -18.65
C ILE A 90 -5.61 5.59 -19.37
N GLU A 91 -6.20 5.89 -20.52
CA GLU A 91 -6.97 4.90 -21.29
C GLU A 91 -6.08 3.78 -21.83
N SER A 92 -4.83 4.07 -22.19
CA SER A 92 -3.89 3.03 -22.61
C SER A 92 -3.62 2.00 -21.51
N ILE A 93 -3.66 2.38 -20.23
CA ILE A 93 -3.52 1.44 -19.11
C ILE A 93 -4.66 0.41 -19.15
N ASN A 94 -5.90 0.87 -19.32
CA ASN A 94 -7.08 -0.01 -19.39
C ASN A 94 -6.96 -0.99 -20.57
N ILE A 95 -6.56 -0.48 -21.73
CA ILE A 95 -6.39 -1.28 -22.95
C ILE A 95 -5.31 -2.35 -22.77
N PHE A 96 -4.15 -2.00 -22.23
CA PHE A 96 -3.04 -2.93 -22.11
C PHE A 96 -3.25 -3.97 -21.00
N LEU A 97 -3.90 -3.61 -19.88
CA LEU A 97 -4.23 -4.56 -18.82
C LEU A 97 -5.20 -5.65 -19.29
N LEU A 98 -6.15 -5.30 -20.15
CA LEU A 98 -7.19 -6.21 -20.64
C LEU A 98 -6.98 -6.65 -22.09
N HIS A 99 -5.79 -6.45 -22.63
CA HIS A 99 -5.52 -6.74 -24.04
C HIS A 99 -5.69 -8.24 -24.35
N LYS A 100 -6.25 -8.58 -25.52
CA LYS A 100 -6.52 -9.97 -25.92
C LYS A 100 -5.28 -10.87 -25.98
N SER A 101 -4.13 -10.31 -26.36
CA SER A 101 -2.86 -11.04 -26.41
C SER A 101 -2.18 -11.10 -25.04
N LYS A 102 -1.89 -12.32 -24.57
CA LYS A 102 -1.13 -12.56 -23.33
C LYS A 102 0.25 -11.89 -23.39
N ALA A 103 0.95 -12.00 -24.52
CA ALA A 103 2.29 -11.45 -24.69
C ALA A 103 2.30 -9.91 -24.50
N VAL A 104 1.27 -9.23 -25.00
CA VAL A 104 1.13 -7.77 -24.81
C VAL A 104 0.88 -7.42 -23.34
N ARG A 105 0.02 -8.18 -22.65
CA ARG A 105 -0.23 -7.97 -21.22
C ARG A 105 1.01 -8.23 -20.36
N GLU A 106 1.75 -9.31 -20.64
CA GLU A 106 3.02 -9.64 -19.97
C GLU A 106 4.10 -8.59 -20.23
N ALA A 107 4.19 -8.06 -21.46
CA ALA A 107 5.09 -6.95 -21.73
C ALA A 107 4.68 -5.71 -20.91
N PHE A 108 3.38 -5.43 -20.82
CA PHE A 108 2.90 -4.24 -20.11
C PHE A 108 3.06 -4.36 -18.59
N SER A 109 2.88 -5.55 -18.02
CA SER A 109 3.06 -5.78 -16.59
C SER A 109 4.49 -5.47 -16.11
N ILE A 110 5.48 -5.54 -17.01
CA ILE A 110 6.86 -5.15 -16.71
C ILE A 110 7.04 -3.63 -16.74
N GLU A 111 6.37 -2.94 -17.66
CA GLU A 111 6.59 -1.53 -17.92
C GLU A 111 5.70 -0.59 -17.10
N ILE A 112 4.56 -1.09 -16.58
CA ILE A 112 3.55 -0.30 -15.86
C ILE A 112 4.12 0.48 -14.66
N GLY A 113 5.21 0.02 -14.04
CA GLY A 113 5.85 0.71 -12.92
C GLY A 113 6.29 2.15 -13.25
N VAL A 114 6.52 2.48 -14.52
CA VAL A 114 6.85 3.86 -14.91
C VAL A 114 5.73 4.87 -14.61
N PHE A 115 4.47 4.43 -14.57
CA PHE A 115 3.34 5.30 -14.22
C PHE A 115 3.33 5.68 -12.73
N ALA A 116 4.02 4.92 -11.88
CA ALA A 116 4.18 5.22 -10.46
C ALA A 116 5.27 6.28 -10.19
N GLU A 117 6.12 6.61 -11.17
CA GLU A 117 7.15 7.64 -10.98
C GLU A 117 6.50 8.99 -10.70
N LYS A 118 6.91 9.65 -9.60
CA LYS A 118 6.26 10.85 -9.04
C LYS A 118 5.97 11.96 -10.07
N ASN A 119 6.89 12.24 -10.99
CA ASN A 119 6.70 13.23 -12.03
C ASN A 119 5.61 12.83 -13.04
N ILE A 120 5.52 11.56 -13.39
CA ILE A 120 4.53 11.02 -14.33
C ILE A 120 3.17 10.92 -13.64
N LEU A 121 3.13 10.29 -12.45
CA LEU A 121 1.93 10.15 -11.64
C LEU A 121 1.25 11.51 -11.39
N ASN A 122 2.04 12.54 -11.02
CA ASN A 122 1.52 13.88 -10.82
C ASN A 122 0.99 14.54 -12.10
N CYS A 123 1.52 14.22 -13.28
CA CYS A 123 0.99 14.79 -14.54
C CYS A 123 -0.30 14.10 -14.97
N LEU A 124 -0.42 12.80 -14.70
CA LEU A 124 -1.52 11.98 -15.20
C LEU A 124 -2.68 11.88 -14.21
N PHE A 125 -2.46 11.87 -12.91
CA PHE A 125 -3.52 11.58 -11.92
C PHE A 125 -3.75 12.69 -10.90
N PHE A 126 -3.02 13.79 -10.99
CA PHE A 126 -3.31 14.97 -10.16
C PHE A 126 -4.48 15.75 -10.77
N ASP A 127 -5.47 16.08 -9.94
CA ASP A 127 -6.51 17.06 -10.24
C ASP A 127 -6.38 18.23 -9.24
N ASP A 128 -6.60 19.46 -9.70
CA ASP A 128 -6.42 20.70 -8.94
C ASP A 128 -7.31 20.83 -7.67
N LEU A 129 -8.13 19.83 -7.36
CA LEU A 129 -9.07 19.79 -6.24
C LEU A 129 -8.49 19.27 -4.90
N GLY A 130 -7.19 18.97 -4.83
CA GLY A 130 -6.42 19.14 -3.59
C GLY A 130 -6.52 18.07 -2.49
N PHE A 131 -6.78 16.80 -2.81
CA PHE A 131 -6.58 15.70 -1.85
C PHE A 131 -5.31 14.90 -2.23
N ASN A 132 -4.27 14.97 -1.38
CA ASN A 132 -2.94 14.43 -1.71
C ASN A 132 -2.89 12.92 -1.99
N ASP A 133 -3.83 12.13 -1.46
CA ASP A 133 -3.91 10.67 -1.66
C ASP A 133 -4.76 10.26 -2.88
N SER A 134 -5.41 11.22 -3.57
CA SER A 134 -6.37 10.90 -4.64
C SER A 134 -5.70 10.31 -5.88
N LYS A 135 -4.47 10.71 -6.18
CA LYS A 135 -3.78 10.32 -7.43
C LYS A 135 -3.22 8.90 -7.37
N GLU A 136 -2.60 8.52 -6.24
CA GLU A 136 -2.14 7.15 -6.00
C GLU A 136 -3.34 6.20 -6.00
N HIS A 137 -4.42 6.61 -5.35
CA HIS A 137 -5.67 5.87 -5.35
C HIS A 137 -6.24 5.73 -6.77
N GLU A 138 -6.39 6.83 -7.54
CA GLU A 138 -6.94 6.80 -8.90
C GLU A 138 -6.15 5.88 -9.84
N PHE A 139 -4.82 5.87 -9.73
CA PHE A 139 -3.99 4.96 -10.50
C PHE A 139 -4.26 3.49 -10.13
N VAL A 140 -4.26 3.17 -8.83
CA VAL A 140 -4.53 1.79 -8.36
C VAL A 140 -5.96 1.35 -8.67
N GLU A 141 -6.92 2.27 -8.71
CA GLU A 141 -8.29 1.98 -9.12
C GLU A 141 -8.38 1.51 -10.59
N LYS A 142 -7.43 1.88 -11.46
CA LYS A 142 -7.37 1.28 -12.82
C LYS A 142 -7.05 -0.22 -12.77
N LEU A 143 -6.13 -0.62 -11.88
CA LEU A 143 -5.82 -2.04 -11.66
C LEU A 143 -7.00 -2.76 -11.02
N ARG A 144 -7.66 -2.15 -10.03
CA ARG A 144 -8.88 -2.71 -9.39
C ARG A 144 -10.00 -2.92 -10.40
N CYS A 145 -10.28 -1.92 -11.23
CA CYS A 145 -11.28 -2.02 -12.30
C CYS A 145 -10.92 -3.11 -13.32
N ALA A 146 -9.63 -3.28 -13.67
CA ALA A 146 -9.24 -4.36 -14.56
C ALA A 146 -9.48 -5.74 -13.93
N LEU A 147 -9.20 -5.91 -12.63
CA LEU A 147 -9.50 -7.15 -11.89
C LEU A 147 -11.00 -7.47 -11.85
N SER A 148 -11.87 -6.46 -11.74
CA SER A 148 -13.33 -6.68 -11.70
C SER A 148 -13.96 -6.95 -13.07
N MET A 149 -13.27 -6.65 -14.17
CA MET A 149 -13.74 -6.83 -15.55
C MET A 149 -13.42 -8.21 -16.13
N THR A 150 -12.80 -9.10 -15.36
CA THR A 150 -12.35 -10.42 -15.86
C THR A 150 -12.67 -11.54 -14.90
N GLU A 151 -12.96 -12.71 -15.47
CA GLU A 151 -13.08 -13.99 -14.75
C GLU A 151 -12.02 -15.00 -15.25
N ASP A 152 -11.17 -14.63 -16.22
CA ASP A 152 -10.15 -15.53 -16.79
C ASP A 152 -8.90 -15.55 -15.89
N PRO A 153 -8.52 -16.71 -15.30
CA PRO A 153 -7.31 -16.84 -14.49
C PRO A 153 -6.02 -16.39 -15.20
N LYS A 154 -5.96 -16.49 -16.53
CA LYS A 154 -4.79 -16.05 -17.33
C LYS A 154 -4.72 -14.53 -17.51
N ILE A 155 -5.84 -13.82 -17.38
CA ILE A 155 -5.86 -12.36 -17.36
C ILE A 155 -5.54 -11.88 -15.95
N PHE A 156 -6.10 -12.53 -14.91
CA PHE A 156 -5.74 -12.29 -13.51
C PHE A 156 -4.22 -12.38 -13.31
N GLU A 157 -3.56 -13.43 -13.80
CA GLU A 157 -2.11 -13.60 -13.73
C GLU A 157 -1.36 -12.32 -14.15
N THR A 158 -1.66 -11.81 -15.34
CA THR A 158 -0.97 -10.63 -15.90
C THR A 158 -1.32 -9.32 -15.19
N ILE A 159 -2.55 -9.18 -14.68
CA ILE A 159 -2.94 -7.99 -13.91
C ILE A 159 -2.26 -8.02 -12.54
N LEU A 160 -2.22 -9.16 -11.85
CA LEU A 160 -1.55 -9.27 -10.56
C LEU A 160 -0.04 -9.06 -10.68
N GLU A 161 0.58 -9.57 -11.74
CA GLU A 161 1.98 -9.24 -12.06
C GLU A 161 2.17 -7.73 -12.24
N SER A 162 1.20 -7.05 -12.88
CA SER A 162 1.22 -5.57 -13.00
C SER A 162 1.13 -4.88 -11.63
N VAL A 163 0.24 -5.34 -10.75
CA VAL A 163 0.13 -4.86 -9.36
C VAL A 163 1.44 -5.06 -8.60
N GLY A 164 2.06 -6.23 -8.74
CA GLY A 164 3.36 -6.53 -8.15
C GLY A 164 4.48 -5.61 -8.65
N THR A 165 4.52 -5.31 -9.94
CA THR A 165 5.47 -4.36 -10.52
C THR A 165 5.26 -2.95 -9.97
N VAL A 166 4.01 -2.47 -9.84
CA VAL A 166 3.72 -1.17 -9.23
C VAL A 166 4.19 -1.13 -7.78
N MET A 167 3.82 -2.13 -6.98
CA MET A 167 4.27 -2.27 -5.58
C MET A 167 5.80 -2.22 -5.44
N ASN A 168 6.54 -2.87 -6.34
CA ASN A 168 8.00 -2.93 -6.32
C ASN A 168 8.69 -1.69 -6.91
N SER A 169 7.94 -0.81 -7.57
CA SER A 169 8.47 0.40 -8.20
C SER A 169 8.54 1.60 -7.25
N VAL A 170 7.96 1.48 -6.05
CA VAL A 170 7.82 2.55 -5.05
C VAL A 170 8.48 2.18 -3.73
N ASP A 171 8.76 3.19 -2.90
CA ASP A 171 9.23 2.94 -1.53
C ASP A 171 8.10 2.38 -0.65
N VAL A 172 8.46 1.54 0.33
CA VAL A 172 7.53 0.91 1.26
C VAL A 172 6.68 1.94 2.03
N HIS A 173 7.22 3.13 2.29
CA HIS A 173 6.51 4.21 2.98
C HIS A 173 5.45 4.92 2.11
N GLU A 174 5.42 4.69 0.79
CA GLU A 174 4.49 5.37 -0.11
C GLU A 174 3.09 4.73 -0.12
N CYS A 175 2.05 5.53 -0.33
CA CYS A 175 0.66 5.05 -0.37
C CYS A 175 0.42 3.98 -1.46
N LEU A 176 1.10 4.08 -2.61
CA LEU A 176 1.02 3.08 -3.69
C LEU A 176 1.48 1.70 -3.25
N PHE A 177 2.47 1.60 -2.36
CA PHE A 177 2.90 0.32 -1.82
C PHE A 177 1.74 -0.35 -1.07
N TYR A 178 1.13 0.39 -0.15
CA TYR A 178 0.00 -0.09 0.64
C TYR A 178 -1.20 -0.45 -0.23
N TYR A 179 -1.63 0.42 -1.15
CA TYR A 179 -2.78 0.14 -2.00
C TYR A 179 -2.57 -1.07 -2.92
N SER A 180 -1.37 -1.24 -3.46
CA SER A 180 -1.02 -2.41 -4.28
C SER A 180 -1.01 -3.70 -3.44
N LEU A 181 -0.47 -3.63 -2.22
CA LEU A 181 -0.52 -4.75 -1.28
C LEU A 181 -1.95 -5.16 -0.97
N ILE A 182 -2.85 -4.21 -0.71
CA ILE A 182 -4.27 -4.51 -0.46
C ILE A 182 -4.91 -5.19 -1.68
N LEU A 183 -4.62 -4.76 -2.91
CA LEU A 183 -5.13 -5.45 -4.11
C LEU A 183 -4.67 -6.91 -4.20
N LEU A 184 -3.44 -7.23 -3.78
CA LEU A 184 -2.95 -8.60 -3.75
C LEU A 184 -3.61 -9.41 -2.62
N VAL A 185 -3.78 -8.80 -1.44
CA VAL A 185 -4.46 -9.42 -0.29
C VAL A 185 -5.92 -9.71 -0.61
N ASP A 186 -6.60 -8.82 -1.36
CA ASP A 186 -7.97 -8.99 -1.85
C ASP A 186 -8.13 -10.20 -2.79
N GLN A 187 -7.04 -10.79 -3.28
CA GLN A 187 -7.10 -12.01 -4.09
C GLN A 187 -6.87 -13.28 -3.29
N LEU A 188 -6.61 -13.20 -1.98
CA LEU A 188 -6.36 -14.38 -1.15
C LEU A 188 -7.63 -15.17 -0.84
N ASP A 189 -8.84 -14.63 -1.02
CA ASP A 189 -10.10 -15.39 -0.97
C ASP A 189 -10.69 -15.68 -2.37
N ASN A 190 -9.93 -15.43 -3.44
CA ASN A 190 -10.42 -15.64 -4.80
C ASN A 190 -10.83 -17.12 -5.00
N SER A 191 -11.95 -17.35 -5.70
CA SER A 191 -12.49 -18.70 -5.95
C SER A 191 -11.52 -19.60 -6.71
N HIS A 192 -10.66 -19.02 -7.55
CA HIS A 192 -9.64 -19.74 -8.31
C HIS A 192 -8.35 -19.90 -7.49
N ALA A 193 -8.03 -21.15 -7.13
CA ALA A 193 -6.82 -21.47 -6.36
C ALA A 193 -5.52 -20.99 -7.05
N THR A 194 -5.45 -21.03 -8.37
CA THR A 194 -4.31 -20.51 -9.14
C THR A 194 -4.11 -19.01 -8.92
N VAL A 195 -5.20 -18.22 -8.83
CA VAL A 195 -5.13 -16.78 -8.60
C VAL A 195 -4.62 -16.49 -7.18
N ARG A 196 -5.13 -17.22 -6.18
CA ARG A 196 -4.63 -17.13 -4.79
C ARG A 196 -3.13 -17.42 -4.69
N MET A 197 -2.68 -18.48 -5.38
CA MET A 197 -1.27 -18.88 -5.42
C MET A 197 -0.39 -17.80 -6.08
N ILE A 198 -0.86 -17.20 -7.18
CA ILE A 198 -0.14 -16.12 -7.86
C ILE A 198 -0.01 -14.91 -6.95
N ALA A 199 -1.11 -14.45 -6.34
CA ALA A 199 -1.09 -13.31 -5.41
C ALA A 199 -0.11 -13.55 -4.25
N THR A 200 -0.17 -14.75 -3.65
CA THR A 200 0.75 -15.20 -2.59
C THR A 200 2.20 -15.12 -3.03
N ASN A 201 2.53 -15.68 -4.21
CA ASN A 201 3.89 -15.67 -4.73
C ASN A 201 4.41 -14.25 -5.01
N ILE A 202 3.55 -13.37 -5.52
CA ILE A 202 3.91 -11.97 -5.76
C ILE A 202 4.20 -11.26 -4.44
N ILE A 203 3.36 -11.41 -3.43
CA ILE A 203 3.61 -10.83 -2.09
C ILE A 203 4.97 -11.30 -1.56
N HIS A 204 5.26 -12.61 -1.61
CA HIS A 204 6.56 -13.14 -1.19
C HIS A 204 7.73 -12.55 -1.97
N ARG A 205 7.63 -12.52 -3.31
CA ARG A 205 8.70 -12.02 -4.19
C ARG A 205 8.97 -10.53 -3.95
N SER A 206 7.93 -9.73 -3.81
CA SER A 206 8.03 -8.29 -3.53
C SER A 206 8.67 -7.99 -2.17
N CYS A 207 8.60 -8.94 -1.23
CA CYS A 207 9.15 -8.80 0.12
C CYS A 207 10.51 -9.49 0.29
N PHE A 208 11.04 -10.15 -0.75
CA PHE A 208 12.26 -10.96 -0.67
C PHE A 208 13.51 -10.15 -0.31
N HIS A 209 13.54 -8.86 -0.67
CA HIS A 209 14.65 -7.96 -0.34
C HIS A 209 14.71 -7.58 1.15
N MET A 210 13.67 -7.92 1.93
CA MET A 210 13.64 -7.72 3.37
C MET A 210 14.14 -8.99 4.06
N ASN A 211 15.24 -8.89 4.81
CA ASN A 211 15.75 -10.00 5.62
C ASN A 211 14.67 -10.42 6.64
N GLY A 212 14.00 -11.55 6.40
CA GLY A 212 12.85 -12.02 7.19
C GLY A 212 11.49 -12.00 6.46
N GLY A 213 11.47 -11.70 5.17
CA GLY A 213 10.27 -11.77 4.33
C GLY A 213 9.18 -10.79 4.75
N PHE A 214 7.91 -11.20 4.69
CA PHE A 214 6.79 -10.31 5.01
C PHE A 214 6.73 -9.94 6.51
N GLU A 215 7.17 -10.82 7.41
CA GLU A 215 7.21 -10.54 8.85
C GLU A 215 8.17 -9.38 9.17
N ALA A 216 9.26 -9.25 8.40
CA ALA A 216 10.16 -8.11 8.51
C ALA A 216 9.43 -6.79 8.19
N ILE A 217 8.49 -6.78 7.23
CA ILE A 217 7.70 -5.59 6.93
C ILE A 217 6.79 -5.24 8.10
N LEU A 218 6.06 -6.22 8.65
CA LEU A 218 5.18 -5.99 9.80
C LEU A 218 5.94 -5.49 11.03
N SER A 219 7.15 -6.00 11.25
CA SER A 219 7.98 -5.58 12.40
C SER A 219 8.58 -4.19 12.23
N LYS A 220 9.00 -3.81 11.02
CA LYS A 220 9.76 -2.58 10.75
C LYS A 220 8.85 -1.39 10.42
N TYR A 221 7.72 -1.63 9.78
CA TYR A 221 6.83 -0.58 9.26
C TYR A 221 5.48 -0.61 9.98
N THR A 222 5.42 -0.02 11.18
CA THR A 222 4.22 0.00 12.04
C THR A 222 2.99 0.60 11.34
N ASN A 223 3.14 1.69 10.59
CA ASN A 223 2.04 2.30 9.83
C ASN A 223 1.38 1.31 8.84
N ILE A 224 2.18 0.48 8.16
CA ILE A 224 1.66 -0.52 7.21
C ILE A 224 1.02 -1.67 7.98
N ARG A 225 1.69 -2.17 9.02
CA ARG A 225 1.17 -3.23 9.89
C ARG A 225 -0.20 -2.85 10.43
N ASP A 226 -0.33 -1.67 11.02
CA ASP A 226 -1.53 -1.26 11.72
C ASP A 226 -2.69 -1.05 10.74
N LYS A 227 -2.44 -0.41 9.59
CA LYS A 227 -3.44 -0.28 8.51
C LYS A 227 -3.86 -1.63 7.93
N LEU A 228 -2.91 -2.54 7.72
CA LEU A 228 -3.21 -3.88 7.20
C LEU A 228 -3.99 -4.71 8.23
N PHE A 229 -3.67 -4.61 9.51
CA PHE A 229 -4.40 -5.29 10.58
C PHE A 229 -5.82 -4.75 10.71
N ASP A 230 -6.01 -3.43 10.63
CA ASP A 230 -7.34 -2.81 10.57
C ASP A 230 -8.11 -3.34 9.36
N TYR A 231 -7.46 -3.39 8.19
CA TYR A 231 -8.06 -3.89 6.95
C TYR A 231 -8.53 -5.35 7.08
N LEU A 232 -7.62 -6.24 7.48
CA LEU A 232 -7.90 -7.67 7.64
C LEU A 232 -8.98 -7.89 8.71
N CYS A 233 -8.89 -7.20 9.86
CA CYS A 233 -9.91 -7.33 10.90
C CYS A 233 -11.30 -6.89 10.42
N SER A 234 -11.39 -5.84 9.58
CA SER A 234 -12.68 -5.42 8.99
C SER A 234 -13.28 -6.47 8.04
N ARG A 235 -12.44 -7.35 7.49
CA ARG A 235 -12.81 -8.46 6.60
C ARG A 235 -13.08 -9.75 7.34
N LEU A 236 -12.78 -9.85 8.64
CA LEU A 236 -12.92 -11.10 9.41
C LEU A 236 -14.33 -11.70 9.28
N VAL A 237 -15.36 -10.87 9.35
CA VAL A 237 -16.77 -11.30 9.28
C VAL A 237 -17.22 -11.60 7.85
N THR A 238 -16.72 -10.86 6.86
CA THR A 238 -17.22 -10.91 5.47
C THR A 238 -16.43 -11.87 4.58
N CYS A 239 -15.13 -11.99 4.83
CA CYS A 239 -14.17 -12.77 4.04
C CYS A 239 -13.16 -13.49 4.97
N PRO A 240 -13.60 -14.41 5.85
CA PRO A 240 -12.71 -15.08 6.81
C PRO A 240 -11.57 -15.87 6.15
N GLU A 241 -11.77 -16.35 4.92
CA GLU A 241 -10.74 -17.07 4.17
C GLU A 241 -9.51 -16.22 3.86
N ILE A 242 -9.64 -14.89 3.69
CA ILE A 242 -8.49 -13.99 3.52
C ILE A 242 -7.58 -14.09 4.74
N ILE A 243 -8.15 -14.15 5.95
CA ILE A 243 -7.39 -14.22 7.20
C ILE A 243 -6.62 -15.53 7.29
N ARG A 244 -7.29 -16.64 6.95
CA ARG A 244 -6.68 -17.96 6.95
C ARG A 244 -5.51 -18.03 5.97
N GLU A 245 -5.74 -17.66 4.72
CA GLU A 245 -4.72 -17.67 3.67
C GLU A 245 -3.57 -16.71 3.98
N PHE A 246 -3.86 -15.53 4.56
CA PHE A 246 -2.81 -14.60 4.97
C PHE A 246 -1.95 -15.17 6.10
N ALA A 247 -2.55 -15.75 7.14
CA ALA A 247 -1.82 -16.36 8.24
C ALA A 247 -0.97 -17.56 7.77
N GLU A 248 -1.57 -18.48 7.02
CA GLU A 248 -0.97 -19.76 6.67
C GLU A 248 -0.02 -19.66 5.47
N ALA A 249 -0.41 -18.95 4.41
CA ALA A 249 0.36 -18.90 3.16
C ALA A 249 1.38 -17.75 3.11
N ILE A 250 1.08 -16.61 3.74
CA ILE A 250 2.00 -15.44 3.77
C ILE A 250 2.92 -15.50 5.00
N LEU A 251 2.35 -15.64 6.20
CA LEU A 251 3.13 -15.59 7.44
C LEU A 251 3.62 -16.95 7.93
N LYS A 252 3.03 -18.06 7.45
CA LYS A 252 3.36 -19.43 7.86
C LYS A 252 3.18 -19.65 9.37
N ILE A 253 2.15 -19.05 9.94
CA ILE A 253 1.72 -19.23 11.33
C ILE A 253 0.28 -19.70 11.38
N THR A 254 -0.19 -20.12 12.56
CA THR A 254 -1.61 -20.46 12.73
C THR A 254 -2.49 -19.21 12.70
N VAL A 255 -3.77 -19.39 12.36
CA VAL A 255 -4.76 -18.29 12.42
C VAL A 255 -4.85 -17.71 13.84
N GLU A 256 -4.80 -18.58 14.86
CA GLU A 256 -4.81 -18.16 16.27
C GLU A 256 -3.60 -17.27 16.61
N ASP A 257 -2.39 -17.69 16.25
CA ASP A 257 -1.18 -16.90 16.45
C ASP A 257 -1.24 -15.55 15.72
N PHE A 258 -1.82 -15.56 14.51
CA PHE A 258 -1.98 -14.33 13.73
C PHE A 258 -2.99 -13.36 14.37
N LEU A 259 -4.14 -13.86 14.81
CA LEU A 259 -5.14 -13.05 15.49
C LEU A 259 -4.62 -12.51 16.83
N ASN A 260 -3.82 -13.29 17.56
CA ASN A 260 -3.13 -12.81 18.75
C ASN A 260 -2.16 -11.65 18.47
N LYS A 261 -1.60 -11.54 17.25
CA LYS A 261 -0.82 -10.38 16.80
C LYS A 261 -1.69 -9.18 16.40
N ILE A 262 -2.91 -9.42 15.90
CA ILE A 262 -3.86 -8.35 15.47
C ILE A 262 -4.54 -7.69 16.67
N VAL A 263 -4.98 -8.48 17.65
CA VAL A 263 -5.79 -8.00 18.79
C VAL A 263 -5.20 -6.77 19.49
N PRO A 264 -3.90 -6.73 19.87
CA PRO A 264 -3.34 -5.57 20.58
C PRO A 264 -3.47 -4.25 19.80
N VAL A 265 -3.46 -4.32 18.46
CA VAL A 265 -3.48 -3.14 17.57
C VAL A 265 -4.90 -2.68 17.27
N VAL A 266 -5.82 -3.63 17.04
CA VAL A 266 -7.16 -3.32 16.53
C VAL A 266 -8.19 -3.23 17.66
N LEU A 267 -8.03 -3.99 18.75
CA LEU A 267 -8.99 -4.02 19.84
C LEU A 267 -9.24 -2.64 20.48
N PRO A 268 -8.21 -1.81 20.78
CA PRO A 268 -8.44 -0.48 21.32
C PRO A 268 -9.35 0.37 20.43
N LYS A 269 -9.14 0.33 19.11
CA LYS A 269 -9.97 1.04 18.14
C LYS A 269 -11.40 0.54 18.16
N LEU A 270 -11.60 -0.78 18.07
CA LEU A 270 -12.93 -1.41 18.09
C LEU A 270 -13.74 -1.09 19.35
N VAL A 271 -13.09 -1.09 20.52
CA VAL A 271 -13.75 -0.75 21.80
C VAL A 271 -14.13 0.73 21.83
N THR A 272 -13.24 1.61 21.38
CA THR A 272 -13.52 3.05 21.40
C THR A 272 -14.57 3.48 20.38
N SER A 273 -14.69 2.79 19.24
CA SER A 273 -15.67 3.11 18.18
C SER A 273 -17.04 2.45 18.36
N HIS A 274 -17.28 1.76 19.48
CA HIS A 274 -18.47 0.90 19.63
C HIS A 274 -19.81 1.64 19.62
N HIS A 275 -19.85 2.94 19.91
CA HIS A 275 -21.07 3.74 19.82
C HIS A 275 -21.46 4.09 18.37
N ASP A 276 -20.52 4.01 17.43
CA ASP A 276 -20.72 4.45 16.05
C ASP A 276 -21.09 3.29 15.11
N THR A 277 -20.91 2.03 15.51
CA THR A 277 -21.16 0.88 14.61
C THR A 277 -21.47 -0.42 15.35
N ASP A 278 -22.67 -0.98 15.13
CA ASP A 278 -23.02 -2.36 15.51
C ASP A 278 -21.98 -3.39 15.01
N GLN A 279 -21.30 -3.05 13.91
CA GLN A 279 -20.23 -3.84 13.29
C GLN A 279 -19.02 -4.07 14.21
N ALA A 280 -18.69 -3.13 15.10
CA ALA A 280 -17.54 -3.28 16.00
C ALA A 280 -17.74 -4.44 16.98
N LEU A 281 -18.95 -4.56 17.55
CA LEU A 281 -19.30 -5.64 18.46
C LEU A 281 -19.40 -7.00 17.74
N VAL A 282 -19.91 -7.02 16.50
CA VAL A 282 -19.91 -8.23 15.66
C VAL A 282 -18.48 -8.70 15.38
N THR A 283 -17.59 -7.78 15.04
CA THR A 283 -16.17 -8.10 14.79
C THR A 283 -15.48 -8.63 16.06
N LEU A 284 -15.77 -8.04 17.23
CA LEU A 284 -15.26 -8.52 18.52
C LEU A 284 -15.76 -9.93 18.87
N ARG A 285 -17.02 -10.25 18.57
CA ARG A 285 -17.57 -11.61 18.74
C ARG A 285 -16.84 -12.61 17.86
N GLU A 286 -16.60 -12.25 16.61
CA GLU A 286 -15.91 -13.13 15.67
C GLU A 286 -14.45 -13.36 16.07
N LEU A 287 -13.75 -12.30 16.51
CA LEU A 287 -12.40 -12.42 17.08
C LEU A 287 -12.37 -13.36 18.28
N ALA A 288 -13.31 -13.22 19.20
CA ALA A 288 -13.40 -14.06 20.39
C ALA A 288 -13.66 -15.53 20.03
N SER A 289 -14.57 -15.77 19.08
CA SER A 289 -14.88 -17.10 18.53
C SER A 289 -13.63 -17.79 17.96
N HIS A 290 -12.89 -17.09 17.09
CA HIS A 290 -11.66 -17.64 16.49
C HIS A 290 -10.53 -17.89 17.49
N LEU A 291 -10.51 -17.16 18.61
CA LEU A 291 -9.55 -17.34 19.70
C LEU A 291 -10.06 -18.29 20.79
N ASN A 292 -11.21 -18.96 20.57
CA ASN A 292 -11.85 -19.86 21.52
C ASN A 292 -11.99 -19.25 22.93
N THR A 293 -12.39 -17.98 22.98
CA THR A 293 -12.62 -17.22 24.22
C THR A 293 -13.97 -16.52 24.17
N ASP A 294 -14.49 -16.16 25.34
CA ASP A 294 -15.61 -15.21 25.42
C ASP A 294 -15.11 -13.78 25.21
N ILE A 295 -16.04 -12.87 24.85
CA ILE A 295 -15.75 -11.43 24.68
C ILE A 295 -15.17 -10.84 25.97
N VAL A 296 -15.75 -11.18 27.13
CA VAL A 296 -15.38 -10.55 28.41
C VAL A 296 -13.91 -10.84 28.78
N PRO A 297 -13.43 -12.09 28.80
CA PRO A 297 -12.00 -12.37 28.99
C PRO A 297 -11.11 -11.67 27.95
N LEU A 298 -11.52 -11.64 26.67
CA LEU A 298 -10.75 -10.98 25.61
C LEU A 298 -10.57 -9.48 25.91
N ILE A 299 -11.64 -8.75 26.21
CA ILE A 299 -11.58 -7.30 26.43
C ILE A 299 -10.92 -6.95 27.78
N VAL A 300 -11.11 -7.77 28.83
CA VAL A 300 -10.57 -7.51 30.16
C VAL A 300 -9.05 -7.72 30.17
N ASN A 301 -8.54 -8.74 29.47
CA ASN A 301 -7.11 -8.99 29.36
C ASN A 301 -6.36 -7.81 28.69
N TRP A 302 -7.03 -7.08 27.81
CA TRP A 302 -6.46 -5.93 27.10
C TRP A 302 -6.92 -4.58 27.66
N LEU A 303 -7.62 -4.55 28.78
CA LEU A 303 -8.12 -3.32 29.41
C LEU A 303 -7.01 -2.26 29.62
N PRO A 304 -5.81 -2.59 30.11
CA PRO A 304 -4.73 -1.61 30.25
C PRO A 304 -4.36 -0.94 28.91
N GLY A 305 -4.24 -1.71 27.83
CA GLY A 305 -3.90 -1.19 26.51
C GLY A 305 -5.00 -0.32 25.90
N VAL A 306 -6.27 -0.70 26.09
CA VAL A 306 -7.41 0.11 25.63
C VAL A 306 -7.48 1.44 26.37
N LEU A 307 -7.29 1.43 27.69
CA LEU A 307 -7.27 2.66 28.49
C LEU A 307 -6.08 3.55 28.14
N ALA A 308 -4.88 2.97 27.93
CA ALA A 308 -3.72 3.72 27.48
C ALA A 308 -4.03 4.40 26.14
N PHE A 309 -4.48 3.65 25.15
CA PHE A 309 -4.86 4.19 23.84
C PHE A 309 -5.87 5.34 23.95
N ALA A 310 -6.91 5.19 24.77
CA ALA A 310 -7.95 6.19 24.94
C ALA A 310 -7.46 7.45 25.66
N LEU A 311 -6.56 7.30 26.65
CA LEU A 311 -5.93 8.42 27.35
C LEU A 311 -4.97 9.23 26.47
N PHE A 312 -4.41 8.61 25.42
CA PHE A 312 -3.55 9.28 24.45
C PHE A 312 -4.31 9.97 23.32
N GLN A 313 -5.62 9.78 23.19
CA GLN A 313 -6.41 10.52 22.20
C GLN A 313 -6.69 11.95 22.68
N GLU A 314 -6.69 12.89 21.75
CA GLU A 314 -7.05 14.29 22.03
C GLU A 314 -8.55 14.47 22.32
N ASP A 315 -9.39 13.56 21.81
CA ASP A 315 -10.83 13.59 22.00
C ASP A 315 -11.25 12.84 23.28
N GLU A 316 -11.71 13.61 24.28
CA GLU A 316 -12.20 13.10 25.56
C GLU A 316 -13.40 12.12 25.42
N GLN A 317 -14.11 12.16 24.29
CA GLN A 317 -15.20 11.22 24.01
C GLN A 317 -14.68 9.79 23.85
N VAL A 318 -13.44 9.60 23.40
CA VAL A 318 -12.84 8.27 23.22
C VAL A 318 -12.74 7.52 24.55
N LEU A 319 -12.23 8.19 25.60
CA LEU A 319 -12.13 7.60 26.93
C LEU A 319 -13.50 7.33 27.52
N SER A 320 -14.42 8.28 27.39
CA SER A 320 -15.81 8.11 27.86
C SER A 320 -16.48 6.91 27.20
N SER A 321 -16.27 6.74 25.89
CA SER A 321 -16.77 5.59 25.12
C SER A 321 -16.17 4.28 25.63
N ALA A 322 -14.84 4.20 25.77
CA ALA A 322 -14.21 2.99 26.30
C ALA A 322 -14.77 2.59 27.67
N LEU A 323 -14.93 3.54 28.59
CA LEU A 323 -15.48 3.27 29.92
C LEU A 323 -16.94 2.80 29.88
N GLN A 324 -17.77 3.40 29.01
CA GLN A 324 -19.15 2.96 28.80
C GLN A 324 -19.21 1.55 28.23
N PHE A 325 -18.35 1.23 27.25
CA PHE A 325 -18.26 -0.12 26.70
C PHE A 325 -17.97 -1.16 27.78
N TYR A 326 -16.93 -0.93 28.59
CA TYR A 326 -16.57 -1.84 29.68
C TYR A 326 -17.67 -1.95 30.72
N HIS A 327 -18.35 -0.84 31.07
CA HIS A 327 -19.50 -0.88 31.96
C HIS A 327 -20.62 -1.78 31.41
N LEU A 328 -20.95 -1.67 30.12
CA LEU A 328 -21.97 -2.49 29.48
C LEU A 328 -21.61 -3.98 29.44
N GLN A 329 -20.33 -4.31 29.20
CA GLN A 329 -19.89 -5.71 29.08
C GLN A 329 -19.61 -6.39 30.42
N THR A 330 -19.21 -5.64 31.46
CA THR A 330 -18.73 -6.19 32.73
C THR A 330 -19.58 -5.79 33.95
N GLY A 331 -20.41 -4.76 33.84
CA GLY A 331 -21.15 -4.17 34.94
C GLY A 331 -20.31 -3.28 35.88
N SER A 332 -18.99 -3.18 35.67
CA SER A 332 -18.09 -2.42 36.53
C SER A 332 -18.22 -0.91 36.32
N ASN A 333 -18.08 -0.13 37.39
CA ASN A 333 -18.02 1.33 37.29
C ASN A 333 -16.59 1.82 36.97
N SER A 334 -16.45 3.09 36.56
CA SER A 334 -15.14 3.64 36.15
C SER A 334 -14.05 3.50 37.21
N LYS A 335 -14.39 3.62 38.51
CA LYS A 335 -13.42 3.48 39.59
C LYS A 335 -12.90 2.04 39.69
N GLU A 336 -13.77 1.06 39.56
CA GLU A 336 -13.41 -0.36 39.55
C GLU A 336 -12.54 -0.70 38.32
N ILE A 337 -12.92 -0.19 37.14
CA ILE A 337 -12.18 -0.37 35.89
C ILE A 337 -10.74 0.14 36.04
N PHE A 338 -10.56 1.40 36.48
CA PHE A 338 -9.23 1.96 36.69
C PHE A 338 -8.46 1.23 37.80
N SER A 339 -9.11 0.87 38.91
CA SER A 339 -8.44 0.17 40.01
C SER A 339 -7.90 -1.20 39.58
N ALA A 340 -8.62 -1.90 38.71
CA ALA A 340 -8.20 -3.19 38.17
C ALA A 340 -7.04 -3.06 37.15
N ALA A 341 -7.05 -2.01 36.33
CA ALA A 341 -6.04 -1.81 35.28
C ALA A 341 -4.78 -1.08 35.76
N LEU A 342 -4.85 -0.31 36.86
CA LEU A 342 -3.83 0.67 37.24
C LEU A 342 -2.38 0.15 37.22
N PRO A 343 -2.06 -1.04 37.77
CA PRO A 343 -0.68 -1.53 37.78
C PRO A 343 -0.11 -1.72 36.36
N ALA A 344 -0.88 -2.36 35.47
CA ALA A 344 -0.46 -2.62 34.09
C ALA A 344 -0.62 -1.39 33.18
N LEU A 345 -1.58 -0.51 33.48
CA LEU A 345 -1.81 0.72 32.73
C LEU A 345 -0.58 1.64 32.79
N LEU A 346 0.09 1.72 33.94
CA LEU A 346 1.30 2.53 34.06
C LEU A 346 2.42 2.03 33.13
N ASP A 347 2.59 0.71 33.02
CA ASP A 347 3.58 0.12 32.12
C ASP A 347 3.25 0.43 30.65
N GLU A 348 1.98 0.30 30.27
CA GLU A 348 1.49 0.65 28.93
C GLU A 348 1.72 2.14 28.62
N LEU A 349 1.38 3.05 29.55
CA LEU A 349 1.57 4.49 29.34
C LEU A 349 3.04 4.89 29.17
N VAL A 350 3.97 4.20 29.84
CA VAL A 350 5.42 4.43 29.68
C VAL A 350 5.94 3.85 28.36
N CYS A 351 5.41 2.71 27.94
CA CYS A 351 5.81 2.02 26.71
C CYS A 351 5.08 2.52 25.46
N PHE A 352 4.04 3.34 25.61
CA PHE A 352 3.18 3.75 24.51
C PHE A 352 3.96 4.58 23.49
N LYS A 353 4.29 3.93 22.38
CA LYS A 353 4.70 4.59 21.14
C LYS A 353 3.41 4.97 20.44
N GLY A 354 2.94 6.19 20.67
CA GLY A 354 1.64 6.60 20.15
C GLY A 354 1.48 6.41 18.64
N ASN A 355 0.22 6.44 18.19
CA ASN A 355 -0.20 6.54 16.79
C ASN A 355 0.22 7.89 16.16
N SER A 356 1.43 8.37 16.43
CA SER A 356 1.92 9.58 15.81
C SER A 356 2.51 9.24 14.45
N TYR A 357 1.93 9.84 13.43
CA TYR A 357 2.56 10.13 12.15
C TYR A 357 3.86 10.96 12.27
N LEU A 358 4.35 11.19 13.48
CA LEU A 358 5.56 11.93 13.81
C LEU A 358 6.55 10.95 14.44
N GLU A 359 7.78 10.96 13.94
CA GLU A 359 8.86 10.11 14.42
C GLU A 359 9.04 10.25 15.93
N GLU A 360 9.38 9.13 16.60
CA GLU A 360 9.65 9.00 18.05
C GLU A 360 10.62 10.08 18.59
N THR A 361 11.44 10.66 17.70
CA THR A 361 12.37 11.77 17.91
C THR A 361 11.69 13.13 18.14
N GLU A 362 10.56 13.40 17.50
CA GLU A 362 9.84 14.68 17.64
C GLU A 362 8.98 14.73 18.91
N ILE A 363 8.37 13.61 19.31
CA ILE A 363 7.65 13.50 20.59
C ILE A 363 8.61 13.74 21.77
N ARG A 364 9.80 13.13 21.76
CA ARG A 364 10.79 13.37 22.82
C ARG A 364 11.19 14.84 22.88
N ARG A 365 11.33 15.51 21.73
CA ARG A 365 11.64 16.94 21.66
C ARG A 365 10.49 17.79 22.20
N TYR A 366 9.25 17.45 21.86
CA TYR A 366 8.05 18.16 22.32
C TYR A 366 7.83 18.02 23.83
N VAL A 367 7.97 16.80 24.38
CA VAL A 367 7.86 16.54 25.82
C VAL A 367 9.00 17.22 26.59
N THR A 368 10.23 17.21 26.06
CA THR A 368 11.36 17.90 26.70
C THR A 368 11.17 19.42 26.69
N LEU A 369 10.62 19.99 25.62
CA LEU A 369 10.32 21.42 25.53
C LEU A 369 9.16 21.84 26.46
N GLN A 370 8.12 21.02 26.59
CA GLN A 370 6.99 21.25 27.51
C GLN A 370 7.40 21.13 28.99
N MET A 371 8.30 20.19 29.31
CA MET A 371 8.87 20.07 30.66
C MET A 371 9.77 21.27 30.99
N GLN A 372 10.54 21.78 30.02
CA GLN A 372 11.39 22.96 30.20
C GLN A 372 10.60 24.27 30.34
N SER A 373 9.49 24.43 29.61
CA SER A 373 8.61 25.60 29.75
C SER A 373 7.92 25.61 31.11
N ASN A 374 7.44 24.46 31.60
CA ASN A 374 6.76 24.37 32.90
C ASN A 374 7.69 24.54 34.10
N SER A 375 8.97 24.14 33.99
CA SER A 375 9.98 24.44 35.01
C SER A 375 10.44 25.91 35.03
N SER A 376 10.24 26.65 33.93
CA SER A 376 10.59 28.07 33.85
C SER A 376 9.47 28.98 34.38
N SER A 377 8.22 28.49 34.41
CA SER A 377 7.06 29.22 34.94
C SER A 377 6.87 29.08 36.46
N GLN A 378 7.67 28.25 37.14
CA GLN A 378 7.68 28.13 38.61
C GLN A 378 8.82 28.90 39.29
N LEU A 379 9.61 29.65 38.52
CA LEU A 379 10.75 30.46 39.02
C LEU A 379 10.65 31.96 38.67
N MET A 380 9.44 32.47 38.37
CA MET A 380 9.17 33.90 38.30
C MET A 380 8.12 34.34 39.32
#